data_AF-A0A7M4AW45-F1
#
_entry.id   AF-A0A7M4AW45-F1
#
_cell.length_a   1.000
_cell.length_b   1.000
_cell.length_c   1.000
_cell.angle_alpha   90.00
_cell.angle_beta   90.00
_cell.angle_gamma   90.00
#
_symmetry.space_group_name_H-M   'P 1'
#
loop_
_entity.id
_entity.type
_entity.pdbx_description
1 polymer ?
#
loop_
_entity_poly.entity_id
_entity_poly.type
_entity_poly.pdbx_seq_one_letter_code
_entity_poly.pdbx_strand_id
1 'polypeptide(L)'
;AAAPGATVKRAKKGSEAMFMGLGDIIFPGMLVLSALQWLDQSAAFQVAMFTLAGALLGYLALMTYVARGKAQAGLPLLNGGAILGYFIGGLLLLGGDIFSFNISW
;
A
#
# COMPACT_ATOMS: atom_id res chain seq x y z
N ALA A 1 9.35 -60.00 15.36
CA ALA A 1 9.05 -59.19 14.17
C ALA A 1 8.17 -58.04 14.60
N ALA A 2 8.65 -56.79 14.51
CA ALA A 2 7.90 -55.59 14.93
C ALA A 2 7.09 -55.03 13.75
N ALA A 3 5.85 -54.61 14.03
CA ALA A 3 4.87 -54.14 13.04
C ALA A 3 5.31 -52.83 12.34
N PRO A 4 4.87 -52.60 11.08
CA PRO A 4 5.35 -51.50 10.25
C PRO A 4 4.89 -50.13 10.81
N GLY A 5 5.84 -49.19 10.82
CA GLY A 5 5.68 -47.86 11.37
C GLY A 5 4.52 -47.08 10.74
N ALA A 6 3.65 -46.57 11.60
CA ALA A 6 2.56 -45.68 11.23
C ALA A 6 3.12 -44.44 10.52
N THR A 7 2.72 -44.24 9.25
CA THR A 7 2.99 -43.02 8.50
C THR A 7 2.25 -41.85 9.14
N VAL A 8 2.99 -40.95 9.80
CA VAL A 8 2.47 -39.70 10.35
C VAL A 8 2.05 -38.80 9.18
N LYS A 9 0.75 -38.68 8.92
CA LYS A 9 0.21 -37.67 8.00
C LYS A 9 0.51 -36.28 8.59
N ARG A 10 1.44 -35.54 7.96
CA ARG A 10 1.67 -34.12 8.28
C ARG A 10 0.37 -33.35 8.11
N ALA A 11 -0.10 -32.74 9.19
CA ALA A 11 -1.25 -31.86 9.18
C ALA A 11 -1.05 -30.73 8.15
N LYS A 12 -2.10 -30.43 7.37
CA LYS A 12 -2.12 -29.28 6.44
C LYS A 12 -1.77 -28.03 7.24
N LYS A 13 -0.66 -27.36 6.86
CA LYS A 13 -0.26 -26.06 7.39
C LYS A 13 -1.46 -25.12 7.22
N GLY A 14 -2.06 -24.71 8.34
CA GLY A 14 -3.19 -23.81 8.35
C GLY A 14 -2.86 -22.52 7.60
N SER A 15 -3.89 -21.85 7.08
CA SER A 15 -3.80 -20.52 6.49
C SER A 15 -3.01 -19.60 7.43
N GLU A 16 -1.72 -19.42 7.15
CA GLU A 16 -0.92 -18.44 7.87
C GLU A 16 -1.53 -17.10 7.53
N ALA A 17 -2.24 -16.51 8.49
CA ALA A 17 -2.69 -15.14 8.39
C ALA A 17 -1.43 -14.31 8.12
N MET A 18 -1.34 -13.77 6.91
CA MET A 18 -0.32 -12.77 6.60
C MET A 18 -0.75 -11.50 7.31
N PHE A 19 -0.39 -11.40 8.59
CA PHE A 19 -0.47 -10.15 9.32
C PHE A 19 0.49 -9.19 8.63
N MET A 20 -0.06 -8.38 7.74
CA MET A 20 0.64 -7.21 7.22
C MET A 20 0.91 -6.31 8.42
N GLY A 21 2.12 -5.76 8.49
CA GLY A 21 2.47 -4.86 9.58
C GLY A 21 1.46 -3.73 9.63
N LEU A 22 0.90 -3.42 10.80
CA LEU A 22 -0.01 -2.28 10.96
C LEU A 22 0.63 -0.97 10.43
N GLY A 23 1.95 -0.84 10.59
CA GLY A 23 2.72 0.26 10.02
C GLY A 23 2.58 0.39 8.50
N ASP A 24 2.47 -0.71 7.76
CA ASP A 24 2.37 -0.69 6.30
C ASP A 24 1.07 -0.02 5.83
N ILE A 25 0.01 -0.03 6.64
CA ILE A 25 -1.26 0.64 6.36
C ILE A 25 -1.22 2.09 6.85
N ILE A 26 -0.61 2.32 8.02
CA ILE A 26 -0.54 3.65 8.64
C ILE A 26 0.29 4.62 7.78
N PHE A 27 1.45 4.21 7.27
CA PHE A 27 2.34 5.08 6.48
C PHE A 27 1.67 5.69 5.23
N PRO A 28 1.08 4.91 4.31
CA PRO A 28 0.38 5.49 3.16
C PRO A 28 -0.90 6.22 3.58
N GLY A 29 -1.57 5.78 4.66
CA GLY A 29 -2.75 6.47 5.21
C GLY A 29 -2.45 7.90 5.66
N MET A 30 -1.27 8.13 6.26
CA MET A 30 -0.83 9.48 6.63
C MET A 30 -0.70 10.41 5.43
N LEU A 31 -0.26 9.92 4.27
CA LEU A 31 -0.18 10.73 3.05
C LEU A 31 -1.58 11.12 2.54
N VAL A 32 -2.54 10.20 2.61
CA VAL A 32 -3.95 10.48 2.24
C VAL A 32 -4.54 11.59 3.12
N LEU A 33 -4.34 11.50 4.44
CA LEU A 33 -4.81 12.52 5.38
C LEU A 33 -4.12 13.86 5.17
N SER A 34 -2.81 13.83 4.90
CA SER A 34 -2.05 15.05 4.58
C SER A 34 -2.58 15.73 3.32
N ALA A 35 -2.91 14.94 2.28
CA ALA A 35 -3.49 15.47 1.05
C ALA A 35 -4.84 16.17 1.31
N LEU A 36 -5.69 15.61 2.17
CA LEU A 36 -6.95 16.23 2.56
C LEU A 36 -6.76 17.54 3.35
N GLN A 37 -5.76 17.59 4.21
CA GLN A 37 -5.56 18.69 5.15
C GLN A 37 -4.85 19.90 4.53
N TRP A 38 -3.94 19.66 3.58
CA TRP A 38 -2.99 20.69 3.11
C TRP A 38 -3.15 21.11 1.65
N LEU A 39 -3.92 20.37 0.83
CA LEU A 39 -4.20 20.79 -0.55
C LEU A 39 -5.38 21.75 -0.60
N ASP A 40 -5.49 22.47 -1.72
CA ASP A 40 -6.65 23.29 -2.01
C ASP A 40 -7.95 22.48 -1.96
N GLN A 41 -8.95 23.01 -1.28
CA GLN A 41 -10.18 22.29 -0.97
C GLN A 41 -10.98 21.88 -2.22
N SER A 42 -10.77 22.55 -3.36
CA SER A 42 -11.40 22.18 -4.63
C SER A 42 -10.91 20.84 -5.19
N ALA A 43 -9.67 20.44 -4.89
CA ALA A 43 -9.03 19.23 -5.40
C ALA A 43 -8.58 18.24 -4.31
N ALA A 44 -8.47 18.66 -3.05
CA ALA A 44 -7.92 17.89 -1.94
C ALA A 44 -8.58 16.51 -1.80
N PHE A 45 -9.91 16.46 -1.83
CA PHE A 45 -10.66 15.19 -1.74
C PHE A 45 -10.34 14.24 -2.89
N GLN A 46 -10.30 14.77 -4.12
CA GLN A 46 -10.04 13.96 -5.30
C GLN A 46 -8.60 13.45 -5.30
N VAL A 47 -7.61 14.28 -4.97
CA VAL A 47 -6.20 13.87 -4.85
C VAL A 47 -6.02 12.82 -3.75
N ALA A 48 -6.69 12.98 -2.61
CA ALA A 48 -6.68 11.99 -1.54
C ALA A 48 -7.27 10.64 -2.01
N MET A 49 -8.35 10.65 -2.79
CA MET A 49 -8.92 9.44 -3.39
C MET A 49 -7.98 8.78 -4.40
N PHE A 50 -7.27 9.56 -5.22
CA PHE A 50 -6.23 9.04 -6.12
C PHE A 50 -5.06 8.43 -5.35
N THR A 51 -4.62 9.07 -4.27
CA THR A 51 -3.58 8.59 -3.36
C THR A 51 -3.99 7.26 -2.71
N LEU A 52 -5.23 7.18 -2.22
CA LEU A 52 -5.80 5.96 -1.64
C LEU A 52 -5.91 4.83 -2.67
N ALA A 53 -6.39 5.14 -3.87
CA ALA A 53 -6.47 4.18 -4.97
C ALA A 53 -5.08 3.65 -5.36
N GLY A 54 -4.07 4.53 -5.41
CA GLY A 54 -2.67 4.14 -5.64
C GLY A 54 -2.13 3.20 -4.56
N ALA A 55 -2.42 3.48 -3.28
CA ALA A 55 -2.05 2.61 -2.17
C ALA A 55 -2.72 1.23 -2.27
N LEU A 56 -4.01 1.19 -2.63
CA LEU A 56 -4.76 -0.06 -2.84
C LEU A 56 -4.21 -0.87 -4.02
N LEU A 57 -3.87 -0.22 -5.14
CA LEU A 57 -3.22 -0.89 -6.28
C LEU A 57 -1.85 -1.45 -5.88
N GLY A 58 -1.08 -0.70 -5.08
CA GLY A 58 0.16 -1.18 -4.48
C GLY A 58 -0.06 -2.43 -3.61
N TYR A 59 -1.12 -2.42 -2.79
CA TYR A 59 -1.50 -3.58 -1.99
C TYR A 59 -1.88 -4.80 -2.84
N LEU A 60 -2.69 -4.61 -3.89
CA LEU A 60 -3.08 -5.69 -4.79
C LEU A 60 -1.88 -6.30 -5.50
N ALA A 61 -0.95 -5.47 -5.97
CA ALA A 61 0.28 -5.94 -6.60
C ALA A 61 1.16 -6.71 -5.61
N LEU A 62 1.30 -6.23 -4.36
CA LEU A 62 2.02 -6.93 -3.30
C LEU A 62 1.40 -8.31 -3.02
N MET A 63 0.09 -8.35 -2.82
CA MET A 63 -0.63 -9.60 -2.56
C MET A 63 -0.54 -10.58 -3.74
N THR A 64 -0.43 -10.07 -4.96
CA THR A 64 -0.15 -10.90 -6.14
C THR A 64 1.25 -11.52 -6.08
N TYR A 65 2.28 -10.77 -5.63
CA TYR A 65 3.63 -11.33 -5.45
C TYR A 65 3.71 -12.36 -4.32
N VAL A 66 3.04 -12.07 -3.20
CA VAL A 66 2.92 -12.96 -2.05
C VAL A 66 2.22 -14.27 -2.46
N ALA A 67 1.11 -14.19 -3.19
CA ALA A 67 0.39 -15.36 -3.69
C ALA A 67 1.25 -16.22 -4.64
N ARG A 68 2.26 -15.63 -5.30
CA ARG A 68 3.25 -16.32 -6.14
C ARG A 68 4.44 -16.87 -5.35
N GLY A 69 4.42 -16.80 -4.02
CA GLY A 69 5.47 -17.30 -3.14
C GLY A 69 6.74 -16.45 -3.10
N LYS A 70 6.73 -15.24 -3.69
CA LYS A 70 7.86 -14.31 -3.65
C LYS A 70 7.66 -13.35 -2.48
N ALA A 71 8.47 -13.50 -1.44
CA ALA A 71 8.50 -12.55 -0.33
C ALA A 71 9.05 -11.21 -0.83
N GLN A 72 8.18 -10.20 -0.84
CA GLN A 72 8.54 -8.80 -1.14
C GLN A 72 8.29 -7.99 0.13
N ALA A 73 9.12 -6.98 0.39
CA ALA A 73 8.80 -5.99 1.41
C ALA A 73 7.48 -5.29 1.04
N GLY A 74 6.53 -5.23 1.98
CA GLY A 74 5.24 -4.57 1.75
C GLY A 74 5.37 -3.05 1.65
N LEU A 75 6.28 -2.49 2.47
CA LEU A 75 6.51 -1.05 2.61
C LEU A 75 6.83 -0.33 1.29
N PRO A 76 7.76 -0.79 0.44
CA PRO A 76 8.07 -0.11 -0.82
C PRO A 76 6.91 -0.08 -1.81
N LEU A 77 6.12 -1.15 -1.87
CA LEU A 77 5.06 -1.29 -2.87
C LEU A 77 3.79 -0.54 -2.47
N LEU A 78 3.44 -0.53 -1.17
CA LEU A 78 2.33 0.28 -0.65
C LEU A 78 2.64 1.77 -0.72
N ASN A 79 3.79 2.18 -0.18
CA ASN A 79 4.15 3.60 -0.17
C ASN A 79 4.43 4.11 -1.58
N GLY A 80 5.10 3.33 -2.42
CA GLY A 80 5.32 3.67 -3.83
C GLY A 80 3.99 3.85 -4.58
N GLY A 81 3.02 2.95 -4.36
CA GLY A 81 1.67 3.09 -4.92
C GLY A 81 0.95 4.35 -4.45
N ALA A 82 0.99 4.65 -3.16
CA ALA A 82 0.39 5.85 -2.58
C ALA A 82 1.00 7.14 -3.16
N ILE A 83 2.34 7.21 -3.22
CA ILE A 83 3.08 8.36 -3.75
C ILE A 83 2.78 8.56 -5.24
N LEU A 84 2.75 7.48 -6.04
CA LEU A 84 2.36 7.55 -7.44
C LEU A 84 0.92 8.05 -7.61
N GLY A 85 -0.02 7.55 -6.80
CA GLY A 85 -1.40 8.01 -6.79
C GLY A 85 -1.51 9.51 -6.46
N TYR A 86 -0.76 9.96 -5.45
CA TYR A 86 -0.68 11.38 -5.07
C TYR A 86 -0.18 12.26 -6.22
N PHE A 87 0.94 11.88 -6.86
CA PHE A 87 1.47 12.65 -7.98
C PHE A 87 0.54 12.63 -9.20
N ILE A 88 -0.05 11.48 -9.54
CA ILE A 88 -0.99 11.40 -10.67
C ILE A 88 -2.23 12.26 -10.40
N GLY A 89 -2.86 12.11 -9.24
CA GLY A 89 -4.03 12.92 -8.88
C GLY A 89 -3.69 14.41 -8.80
N GLY A 90 -2.57 14.73 -8.16
CA GLY A 90 -2.10 16.10 -8.01
C GLY A 90 -1.74 16.78 -9.33
N LEU A 91 -1.01 16.11 -10.22
CA LEU A 91 -0.68 16.65 -11.54
C LEU A 91 -1.93 16.82 -12.42
N LEU A 92 -2.90 15.92 -12.33
CA LEU A 92 -4.13 16.02 -13.12
C LEU A 92 -5.09 17.09 -12.62
N LEU A 93 -5.15 17.35 -11.31
CA LEU A 93 -6.16 18.22 -10.71
C LEU A 93 -5.62 19.59 -10.29
N LEU A 94 -4.36 19.66 -9.84
CA LEU A 94 -3.68 20.88 -9.41
C LEU A 94 -2.59 21.33 -10.41
N GLY A 95 -2.24 20.50 -11.40
CA GLY A 95 -1.24 20.86 -12.40
C GLY A 95 0.14 21.10 -11.79
N GLY A 96 0.75 22.24 -12.13
CA GLY A 96 2.07 22.64 -11.61
C GLY A 96 2.05 23.13 -10.16
N ASP A 97 0.88 23.45 -9.60
CA ASP A 97 0.75 24.01 -8.25
C ASP A 97 1.17 23.01 -7.16
N ILE A 98 1.21 21.72 -7.47
CA ILE A 98 1.77 20.70 -6.57
C ILE A 98 3.27 20.89 -6.28
N PHE A 99 3.98 21.66 -7.11
CA PHE A 99 5.39 22.02 -6.91
C PHE A 99 5.56 23.45 -6.38
N SER A 100 4.47 24.18 -6.14
CA SER A 100 4.52 25.52 -5.57
C SER A 100 4.71 25.43 -4.06
N PHE A 101 5.97 25.31 -3.62
CA PHE A 101 6.33 25.06 -2.23
C PHE A 101 6.11 26.25 -1.26
N ASN A 102 5.38 27.29 -1.67
CA ASN A 102 5.11 28.51 -0.90
C ASN A 102 6.36 29.07 -0.16
N ILE A 103 7.54 28.91 -0.76
CA ILE A 103 8.80 29.40 -0.19
C ILE A 103 8.93 30.88 -0.55
N SER A 104 8.64 31.75 0.40
CA SER A 104 8.97 33.17 0.35
C SER A 104 10.34 33.37 0.99
N TRP A 105 11.35 33.66 0.18
CA TRP A 105 12.63 34.19 0.68
C TRP A 105 12.54 35.70 0.91
#